data_AF-V5G985-F1
#
_entry.id   AF-V5G985-F1
#
_cell.length_a   1.000
_cell.length_b   1.000
_cell.length_c   1.000
_cell.angle_alpha   90.00
_cell.angle_beta   90.00
_cell.angle_gamma   90.00
#
_symmetry.space_group_name_H-M   'P 1'
#
loop_
_entity.id
_entity.type
_entity.pdbx_description
1 polymer ?
#
loop_
_entity_poly.entity_id
_entity_poly.type
_entity_poly.pdbx_seq_one_letter_code
_entity_poly.pdbx_strand_id
1 'polypeptide(L)'
;MSSSNPARPLTPASVQAAHELIQPYIHKTPVLTCSTLDKIASTPQEPSALAGTPFEGQEPARPRFRFFFKCENYQRIGAFKARGAFHAVLRLRDELGEEELKRRGVVTHSS
;
A
#
# COMPACT_ATOMS: atom_id res chain seq x y z
N MET A 1 29.18 -22.61 -1.41
CA MET A 1 27.88 -23.29 -1.41
C MET A 1 26.82 -22.25 -1.13
N SER A 2 26.06 -21.85 -2.16
CA SER A 2 25.00 -20.84 -2.03
C SER A 2 23.84 -21.50 -1.27
N SER A 3 23.70 -21.20 0.02
CA SER A 3 22.47 -21.53 0.72
C SER A 3 21.38 -20.67 0.11
N SER A 4 20.49 -21.30 -0.66
CA SER A 4 19.27 -20.64 -1.14
C SER A 4 18.48 -20.22 0.10
N ASN A 5 18.55 -18.95 0.48
CA ASN A 5 17.70 -18.42 1.54
C ASN A 5 16.27 -18.43 0.97
N PRO A 6 15.39 -19.34 1.39
CA PRO A 6 14.06 -19.41 0.81
C PRO A 6 13.33 -18.10 1.11
N ALA A 7 12.66 -17.54 0.10
CA ALA A 7 11.81 -16.39 0.30
C ALA A 7 10.81 -16.71 1.43
N ARG A 8 10.72 -15.83 2.43
CA ARG A 8 9.81 -16.05 3.55
C ARG A 8 8.36 -16.05 3.07
N PRO A 9 7.48 -16.88 3.66
CA PRO A 9 6.08 -16.91 3.29
C PRO A 9 5.40 -15.56 3.48
N LEU A 10 4.70 -15.08 2.45
CA LEU A 10 3.85 -13.89 2.53
C LEU A 10 2.49 -14.28 3.12
N THR A 11 2.38 -14.14 4.44
CA THR A 11 1.17 -14.46 5.20
C THR A 11 0.65 -13.23 5.94
N PRO A 12 -0.66 -13.17 6.30
CA PRO A 12 -1.18 -12.12 7.16
C PRO A 12 -0.38 -11.95 8.46
N ALA A 13 0.04 -13.06 9.07
CA ALA A 13 0.88 -13.06 10.27
C ALA A 13 2.25 -12.40 10.03
N SER A 14 2.90 -12.67 8.89
CA SER A 14 4.17 -12.01 8.55
C SER A 14 4.01 -10.49 8.33
N VAL A 15 2.85 -10.04 7.83
CA VAL A 15 2.56 -8.61 7.65
C VAL A 15 2.35 -7.93 9.00
N GLN A 16 1.66 -8.60 9.93
CA GLN A 16 1.48 -8.12 11.31
C GLN A 16 2.81 -8.00 12.04
N ALA A 17 3.65 -9.04 12.02
CA ALA A 17 4.98 -9.02 12.62
C ALA A 17 5.88 -7.94 12.00
N ALA A 18 5.84 -7.78 10.67
CA ALA A 18 6.55 -6.70 9.99
C ALA A 18 6.06 -5.32 10.45
N HIS A 19 4.74 -5.15 10.64
CA HIS A 19 4.17 -3.90 11.14
C HIS A 19 4.63 -3.58 12.56
N GLU A 20 4.58 -4.55 13.47
CA GLU A 20 5.02 -4.42 14.86
C GLU A 20 6.48 -3.95 14.93
N LEU A 21 7.37 -4.59 14.14
CA LEU A 21 8.79 -4.25 14.10
C LEU A 21 9.04 -2.80 13.66
N ILE A 22 8.31 -2.33 12.65
CA ILE A 22 8.55 -0.99 12.07
C ILE A 22 7.73 0.11 12.74
N GLN A 23 6.71 -0.21 13.55
CA GLN A 23 5.71 0.73 14.08
C GLN A 23 6.32 2.01 14.71
N PRO A 24 7.42 1.95 15.47
CA PRO A 24 8.07 3.15 16.02
C PRO A 24 8.69 4.09 14.98
N TYR A 25 8.95 3.57 13.77
CA TYR A 25 9.68 4.26 12.70
C TYR A 25 8.80 4.69 11.53
N ILE A 26 7.48 4.50 11.60
CA ILE A 26 6.55 4.84 10.53
C ILE A 26 5.37 5.64 11.06
N HIS A 27 4.72 6.41 10.19
CA HIS A 27 3.48 7.08 10.51
C HIS A 27 2.28 6.13 10.34
N LYS A 28 1.32 6.24 11.25
CA LYS A 28 -0.05 5.77 11.01
C LYS A 28 -0.76 6.82 10.14
N THR A 29 -0.57 6.69 8.83
CA THR A 29 -1.14 7.60 7.83
C THR A 29 -2.67 7.61 7.88
N PRO A 30 -3.32 8.76 7.65
CA PRO A 30 -4.77 8.86 7.72
C PRO A 30 -5.44 8.10 6.58
N VAL A 31 -6.74 7.85 6.77
CA VAL A 31 -7.66 7.49 5.69
C VAL A 31 -8.57 8.69 5.47
N LEU A 32 -8.51 9.28 4.28
CA LEU A 32 -9.34 10.42 3.92
C LEU A 32 -10.51 9.98 3.05
N THR A 33 -11.55 10.82 3.01
CA THR A 33 -12.75 10.64 2.17
C THR A 33 -13.01 11.92 1.39
N CYS A 34 -13.66 11.83 0.24
CA CYS A 34 -13.99 13.00 -0.58
C CYS A 34 -15.43 12.93 -1.08
N SER A 35 -16.31 13.75 -0.50
CA SER A 35 -17.72 13.79 -0.89
C SER A 35 -17.94 14.16 -2.35
N THR A 36 -17.04 14.95 -2.94
CA THR A 36 -17.12 15.32 -4.35
C THR A 36 -16.86 14.11 -5.24
N LEU A 37 -15.82 13.31 -4.95
CA LEU A 37 -15.53 12.09 -5.69
C LEU A 37 -16.61 11.02 -5.49
N ASP A 38 -17.13 10.88 -4.27
CA ASP A 38 -18.26 9.99 -3.99
C ASP A 38 -19.48 10.36 -4.86
N LYS A 39 -19.81 11.66 -4.94
CA LYS A 39 -20.91 12.15 -5.79
C LYS A 39 -20.65 11.86 -7.25
N ILE A 40 -19.48 12.24 -7.77
CA ILE A 40 -19.13 12.05 -9.19
C ILE A 40 -19.27 10.57 -9.59
N ALA A 41 -18.73 9.64 -8.80
CA ALA A 41 -18.82 8.22 -9.12
C ALA A 41 -20.23 7.65 -8.95
N SER A 42 -21.03 8.21 -8.02
CA SER A 42 -22.41 7.78 -7.77
C SER A 42 -23.43 8.39 -8.73
N THR A 43 -23.02 9.33 -9.59
CA THR A 43 -23.92 9.93 -10.57
C THR A 43 -24.36 8.86 -11.58
N PRO A 44 -25.68 8.60 -11.73
CA PRO A 44 -26.18 7.73 -12.78
C PRO A 44 -25.73 8.23 -14.14
N GLN A 45 -25.41 7.31 -15.04
CA GLN A 45 -25.13 7.69 -16.43
C GLN A 45 -26.41 8.15 -17.12
N GLU A 46 -26.28 8.95 -18.17
CA GLU A 46 -27.41 9.27 -19.04
C GLU A 46 -27.85 8.02 -19.83
N PRO A 47 -29.14 7.86 -20.16
CA PRO A 47 -29.61 6.74 -20.98
C PRO A 47 -28.88 6.61 -22.32
N SER A 48 -28.46 7.75 -22.89
CA SER A 48 -27.67 7.78 -24.13
C SER A 48 -26.30 7.11 -24.00
N ALA A 49 -25.73 7.04 -22.80
CA ALA A 49 -24.48 6.33 -22.55
C ALA A 49 -24.61 4.80 -22.71
N LEU A 50 -25.84 4.28 -22.73
CA LEU A 50 -26.12 2.85 -22.94
C LEU A 50 -26.32 2.49 -24.40
N ALA A 51 -26.39 3.47 -25.31
CA ALA A 51 -26.56 3.22 -26.74
C ALA A 51 -25.41 2.37 -27.30
N GLY A 52 -25.72 1.31 -28.05
CA GLY A 52 -24.75 0.37 -28.59
C GLY A 52 -24.16 -0.60 -27.56
N THR A 53 -24.63 -0.58 -26.31
CA THR A 53 -24.26 -1.57 -25.28
C THR A 53 -25.35 -2.64 -25.15
N PRO A 54 -25.07 -3.80 -24.52
CA PRO A 54 -26.10 -4.80 -24.20
C PRO A 54 -27.23 -4.29 -23.30
N PHE A 55 -27.09 -3.10 -22.71
CA PHE A 55 -28.06 -2.47 -21.81
C PHE A 55 -28.85 -1.35 -22.49
N GLU A 56 -28.73 -1.20 -23.82
CA GLU A 56 -29.48 -0.20 -24.57
C GLU A 56 -31.00 -0.33 -24.32
N GLY A 57 -31.65 0.82 -24.11
CA GLY A 57 -33.08 0.89 -23.79
C GLY A 57 -33.45 0.57 -22.33
N GLN A 58 -32.48 0.23 -21.49
CA GLN A 58 -32.71 0.02 -20.05
C GLN A 58 -32.51 1.31 -19.25
N GLU A 59 -33.05 1.36 -18.01
CA GLU A 59 -32.79 2.47 -17.09
C GLU A 59 -31.33 2.40 -16.58
N PRO A 60 -30.57 3.51 -16.64
CA PRO A 60 -29.23 3.56 -16.07
C PRO A 60 -29.20 3.21 -14.57
N ALA A 61 -28.18 2.45 -14.18
CA ALA A 61 -27.97 2.10 -12.79
C ALA A 61 -27.74 3.35 -11.92
N ARG A 62 -28.20 3.28 -10.66
CA ARG A 62 -28.03 4.34 -9.65
C ARG A 62 -27.09 3.88 -8.53
N PRO A 63 -25.78 3.73 -8.80
CA PRO A 63 -24.85 3.19 -7.82
C PRO A 63 -24.58 4.19 -6.69
N ARG A 64 -24.11 3.66 -5.55
CA ARG A 64 -23.60 4.48 -4.45
C ARG A 64 -22.20 4.05 -4.09
N PHE A 65 -21.22 4.87 -4.47
CA PHE A 65 -19.81 4.64 -4.15
C PHE A 65 -19.37 5.50 -2.96
N ARG A 66 -18.43 4.97 -2.19
CA ARG A 66 -17.71 5.68 -1.13
C ARG A 66 -16.23 5.37 -1.23
N PHE A 67 -15.41 6.39 -1.44
CA PHE A 67 -13.97 6.24 -1.56
C PHE A 67 -13.25 6.50 -0.24
N PHE A 68 -12.26 5.66 0.03
CA PHE A 68 -11.35 5.78 1.16
C PHE A 68 -9.91 5.82 0.63
N PHE A 69 -9.20 6.90 0.93
CA PHE A 69 -7.85 7.15 0.45
C PHE A 69 -6.86 6.89 1.56
N LYS A 70 -6.04 5.84 1.44
CA LYS A 70 -4.93 5.59 2.37
C LYS A 70 -3.74 6.47 1.99
N CYS A 71 -3.50 7.52 2.76
CA CYS A 71 -2.58 8.61 2.39
C CYS A 71 -1.10 8.29 2.68
N GLU A 72 -0.51 7.37 1.92
CA GLU A 72 0.93 7.06 2.04
C GLU A 72 1.85 8.20 1.56
N ASN A 73 1.32 9.23 0.92
CA ASN A 73 2.02 10.49 0.69
C ASN A 73 2.35 11.24 1.99
N TYR A 74 1.72 10.90 3.12
CA TYR A 74 2.05 11.43 4.45
C TYR A 74 2.91 10.47 5.28
N GLN A 75 3.36 9.36 4.69
CA GLN A 75 4.37 8.53 5.31
C GLN A 75 5.71 9.29 5.36
N ARG A 76 6.66 8.83 6.19
CA ARG A 76 8.04 9.26 6.09
C ARG A 76 8.53 9.21 4.65
N ILE A 77 9.38 10.17 4.28
CA ILE A 77 9.88 10.41 2.91
C ILE A 77 8.80 10.69 1.85
N GLY A 78 7.53 10.87 2.23
CA GLY A 78 6.43 11.14 1.31
C GLY A 78 5.94 9.92 0.52
N ALA A 79 6.29 8.69 0.92
CA ALA A 79 5.88 7.49 0.22
C ALA A 79 5.84 6.24 1.10
N PHE A 80 5.09 5.23 0.66
CA PHE A 80 4.96 3.93 1.35
C PHE A 80 6.29 3.17 1.50
N LYS A 81 7.29 3.49 0.65
CA LYS A 81 8.58 2.79 0.59
C LYS A 81 9.36 2.80 1.91
N ALA A 82 9.14 3.80 2.76
CA ALA A 82 9.72 3.84 4.11
C ALA A 82 9.44 2.54 4.89
N ARG A 83 8.23 1.98 4.76
CA ARG A 83 7.82 0.77 5.47
C ARG A 83 8.71 -0.43 5.12
N GLY A 84 8.89 -0.66 3.82
CA GLY A 84 9.72 -1.76 3.32
C GLY A 84 11.20 -1.57 3.66
N ALA A 85 11.71 -0.34 3.54
CA ALA A 85 13.10 -0.03 3.88
C ALA A 85 13.40 -0.27 5.37
N PHE A 86 12.57 0.24 6.28
CA PHE A 86 12.74 0.00 7.72
C PHE A 86 12.63 -1.49 8.04
N HIS A 87 11.64 -2.20 7.49
CA HIS A 87 11.47 -3.63 7.74
C HIS A 87 12.71 -4.43 7.28
N ALA A 88 13.24 -4.13 6.09
CA ALA A 88 14.42 -4.83 5.57
C ALA A 88 15.67 -4.59 6.42
N VAL A 89 15.95 -3.34 6.81
CA VAL A 89 17.15 -2.99 7.57
C VAL A 89 17.06 -3.48 9.02
N LEU A 90 15.91 -3.32 9.69
CA LEU A 90 15.73 -3.80 11.07
C LEU A 90 15.83 -5.33 11.15
N ARG A 91 15.26 -6.03 10.18
CA ARG A 91 15.39 -7.49 10.11
C ARG A 91 16.84 -7.93 9.89
N LEU A 92 17.58 -7.26 9.00
CA LEU A 92 19.00 -7.53 8.80
C LEU A 92 19.82 -7.25 10.06
N ARG A 93 19.46 -6.20 10.82
CA ARG A 93 20.09 -5.89 12.11
C ARG A 93 19.86 -7.03 13.11
N ASP A 94 18.65 -7.58 13.17
CA ASP A 94 18.32 -8.67 14.08
C ASP A 94 19.01 -9.99 13.66
N GLU A 95 19.21 -10.23 12.36
CA GLU A 95 19.88 -11.42 11.83
C GLU A 95 21.42 -11.38 11.91
N LEU A 96 22.03 -10.23 11.62
CA LEU A 96 23.49 -10.07 11.55
C LEU A 96 24.10 -9.49 12.83
N GLY A 97 23.31 -8.81 13.66
CA GLY A 97 23.78 -7.96 14.74
C GLY A 97 24.10 -6.54 14.26
N GLU A 98 23.93 -5.57 15.17
CA GLU A 98 24.06 -4.14 14.84
C GLU A 98 25.48 -3.74 14.41
N GLU A 99 26.50 -4.19 15.14
CA GLU A 99 27.91 -3.85 14.84
C GLU A 99 28.36 -4.41 13.48
N GLU A 100 27.95 -5.65 13.17
CA GLU A 100 28.24 -6.28 11.89
C GLU A 100 27.55 -5.54 10.73
N LEU A 101 26.27 -5.20 10.91
CA LEU A 101 25.49 -4.46 9.92
C LEU A 101 26.11 -3.08 9.65
N LYS A 102 26.51 -2.35 10.69
CA LYS A 102 27.18 -1.05 10.56
C LYS A 102 28.51 -1.19 9.83
N ARG A 103 29.30 -2.22 10.13
CA ARG A 103 30.60 -2.45 9.45
C ARG A 103 30.42 -2.75 7.96
N ARG A 104 29.41 -3.54 7.58
CA ARG A 104 29.16 -3.88 6.17
C ARG A 104 28.45 -2.77 5.40
N GLY A 105 27.55 -2.04 6.07
CA GLY A 105 26.64 -1.11 5.44
C GLY A 105 25.54 -1.80 4.62
N VAL A 106 24.64 -0.99 4.06
CA VAL A 106 23.60 -1.41 3.12
C VAL A 106 23.64 -0.51 1.90
N VAL A 107 23.43 -1.09 0.71
CA VAL A 107 23.36 -0.35 -0.55
C VAL A 107 22.07 -0.73 -1.28
N THR A 108 21.45 0.25 -1.92
CA THR A 108 20.26 0.06 -2.75
C THR A 108 20.31 1.02 -3.94
N HIS A 109 19.60 0.67 -5.01
CA HIS A 109 19.34 1.54 -6.14
C HIS A 109 17.83 1.74 -6.27
N SER A 110 17.39 2.96 -6.56
CA SER A 110 15.98 3.29 -6.81
C SER A 110 15.92 4.30 -7.96
N SER A 111 14.87 4.19 -8.78
CA SER A 111 14.45 5.21 -9.74
C SER A 111 14.18 6.55 -9.07
#